data_AF-A0A5C7J8Z1-F1
#
_entry.id   AF-A0A5C7J8Z1-F1
#
_cell.length_a   1.000
_cell.length_b   1.000
_cell.length_c   1.000
_cell.angle_alpha   90.00
_cell.angle_beta   90.00
_cell.angle_gamma   90.00
#
_symmetry.space_group_name_H-M   'P 1'
#
loop_
_entity.id
_entity.type
_entity.pdbx_description
1 polymer ?
#
loop_
_entity_poly.entity_id
_entity_poly.type
_entity_poly.pdbx_seq_one_letter_code
_entity_poly.pdbx_strand_id
1 'polypeptide(L)'
;MTGIALIIARLMLGIPFIIWGVMKLRGGEAKLVPVLAGLGLPDATALAYLVGLCELVGGIGVVIGFPVVLFSVLLGIWCLVTGYVGHRKDVN
;
A
#
# COMPACT_ATOMS: atom_id res chain seq x y z
N MET A 1 1.78 -25.36 7.90
CA MET A 1 0.56 -24.55 7.70
C MET A 1 -0.33 -25.25 6.69
N THR A 2 -1.63 -25.40 6.97
CA THR A 2 -2.58 -26.01 6.02
C THR A 2 -2.89 -25.06 4.85
N GLY A 3 -3.35 -25.59 3.71
CA GLY A 3 -3.67 -24.77 2.52
C GLY A 3 -4.73 -23.68 2.78
N ILE A 4 -5.70 -23.97 3.65
CA ILE A 4 -6.74 -23.01 4.08
C ILE A 4 -6.10 -21.85 4.87
N ALA A 5 -5.16 -22.14 5.78
CA ALA A 5 -4.49 -21.09 6.54
C ALA A 5 -3.70 -20.13 5.63
N LEU A 6 -3.08 -20.64 4.56
CA LEU A 6 -2.39 -19.83 3.56
C LEU A 6 -3.33 -18.94 2.74
N ILE A 7 -4.55 -19.41 2.45
CA ILE A 7 -5.57 -18.58 1.80
C ILE A 7 -6.00 -17.47 2.73
N ILE A 8 -6.35 -17.79 3.98
CA ILE A 8 -6.78 -16.79 4.97
C ILE A 8 -5.69 -15.72 5.16
N ALA A 9 -4.42 -16.12 5.29
CA ALA A 9 -3.30 -15.19 5.42
C ALA A 9 -3.21 -14.22 4.24
N ARG A 10 -3.36 -14.70 2.99
CA ARG A 10 -3.33 -13.84 1.80
C ARG A 10 -4.51 -12.88 1.74
N LEU A 11 -5.70 -13.33 2.10
CA LEU A 11 -6.88 -12.46 2.15
C LEU A 11 -6.71 -11.36 3.20
N MET A 12 -6.24 -11.71 4.40
CA MET A 12 -6.00 -10.73 5.46
C MET A 12 -4.91 -9.73 5.09
N LEU A 13 -3.85 -10.18 4.43
CA LEU A 13 -2.74 -9.31 4.03
C LEU A 13 -3.08 -8.46 2.79
N GLY A 14 -3.85 -8.97 1.83
CA GLY A 14 -4.07 -8.33 0.54
C GLY A 14 -5.35 -7.50 0.43
N ILE A 15 -6.47 -7.94 1.02
CA ILE A 15 -7.77 -7.26 0.89
C ILE A 15 -7.71 -5.80 1.37
N PRO A 16 -7.06 -5.46 2.50
CA PRO A 16 -6.95 -4.06 2.91
C PRO A 16 -6.34 -3.20 1.81
N PHE A 17 -5.20 -3.58 1.23
CA PHE A 17 -4.56 -2.82 0.15
C PHE A 17 -5.47 -2.62 -1.06
N ILE A 18 -6.31 -3.61 -1.40
CA ILE A 18 -7.29 -3.45 -2.49
C ILE A 18 -8.32 -2.37 -2.13
N ILE A 19 -8.92 -2.45 -0.94
CA ILE A 19 -9.94 -1.50 -0.50
C ILE A 19 -9.34 -0.08 -0.46
N TRP A 20 -8.21 0.09 0.22
CA TRP A 20 -7.55 1.39 0.36
C TRP A 20 -7.05 1.93 -0.99
N GLY A 21 -6.50 1.08 -1.84
CA GLY A 21 -6.05 1.44 -3.19
C GLY A 21 -7.20 1.94 -4.07
N VAL A 22 -8.33 1.22 -4.11
CA VAL A 22 -9.54 1.67 -4.83
C VAL A 22 -10.05 2.99 -4.29
N MET A 23 -10.11 3.16 -2.97
CA MET A 23 -10.55 4.42 -2.37
C MET A 23 -9.63 5.58 -2.75
N LYS A 24 -8.31 5.38 -2.76
CA LYS A 24 -7.33 6.39 -3.19
C LYS A 24 -7.49 6.77 -4.66
N LEU A 25 -7.80 5.82 -5.54
CA LEU A 25 -7.97 6.09 -6.98
C LEU A 25 -9.35 6.67 -7.35
N ARG A 26 -10.30 6.72 -6.40
CA ARG A 26 -11.67 7.22 -6.60
C ARG A 26 -11.95 8.52 -5.85
N GLY A 27 -11.01 9.46 -5.83
CA GLY A 27 -11.16 10.76 -5.15
C GLY A 27 -10.57 10.79 -3.73
N GLY A 28 -10.08 9.67 -3.22
CA GLY A 28 -9.39 9.59 -1.92
C GLY A 28 -7.99 10.20 -1.93
N GLU A 29 -7.38 10.38 -3.11
CA GLU A 29 -6.10 11.06 -3.27
C GLU A 29 -6.14 12.48 -2.69
N ALA A 30 -7.29 13.17 -2.78
CA ALA A 30 -7.44 14.53 -2.28
C ALA A 30 -7.13 14.66 -0.78
N LYS A 31 -7.31 13.57 -0.01
CA LYS A 31 -6.94 13.51 1.41
C LYS A 31 -5.47 13.18 1.63
N LEU A 32 -4.84 12.48 0.69
CA LEU A 32 -3.45 12.02 0.79
C LEU A 32 -2.45 13.07 0.30
N VAL A 33 -2.80 13.85 -0.72
CA VAL A 33 -1.96 14.94 -1.26
C VAL A 33 -1.44 15.91 -0.18
N PRO A 34 -2.28 16.49 0.71
CA PRO A 34 -1.77 17.40 1.74
C PRO A 34 -0.83 16.71 2.74
N VAL A 35 -1.05 15.42 3.04
CA VAL A 35 -0.16 14.63 3.90
C VAL A 35 1.21 14.47 3.25
N LEU A 36 1.25 14.05 1.97
CA LEU A 36 2.49 13.87 1.23
C LEU A 36 3.26 15.19 1.02
N ALA A 37 2.52 16.29 0.77
CA ALA A 37 3.12 17.62 0.69
C ALA A 37 3.75 18.06 2.02
N GLY A 38 3.07 17.79 3.15
CA GLY A 38 3.61 18.05 4.50
C GLY A 38 4.89 17.26 4.83
N LEU A 39 5.07 16.09 4.21
CA LEU A 39 6.29 15.28 4.33
C LEU A 39 7.47 15.83 3.50
N GLY A 40 7.23 16.83 2.64
CA GLY A 40 8.21 17.42 1.74
C GLY A 40 8.56 16.55 0.54
N LEU A 41 7.64 15.68 0.10
CA LEU A 41 7.84 14.82 -1.05
C LEU A 41 7.59 15.57 -2.37
N PRO A 42 8.37 15.30 -3.44
CA PRO A 42 8.16 15.94 -4.73
C PRO A 42 6.84 15.48 -5.36
N ASP A 43 6.09 16.38 -5.98
CA ASP A 43 4.83 16.09 -6.70
C ASP A 43 3.86 15.15 -5.93
N ALA A 44 3.31 15.68 -4.83
CA ALA A 44 2.41 14.96 -3.94
C ALA A 44 1.16 14.37 -4.63
N THR A 45 0.69 15.00 -5.72
CA THR A 45 -0.46 14.51 -6.50
C THR A 45 -0.11 13.26 -7.28
N ALA A 46 1.00 13.28 -8.02
CA ALA A 46 1.48 12.09 -8.73
C ALA A 46 1.78 10.95 -7.77
N LEU A 47 2.42 11.22 -6.63
CA LEU A 47 2.66 10.21 -5.61
C LEU A 47 1.38 9.65 -5.00
N ALA A 48 0.35 10.47 -4.77
CA ALA A 48 -0.91 9.98 -4.21
C ALA A 48 -1.59 8.95 -5.13
N TYR A 49 -1.58 9.18 -6.44
CA TYR A 49 -2.06 8.20 -7.41
C TYR A 49 -1.15 6.97 -7.49
N LEU A 50 0.18 7.16 -7.44
CA LEU A 50 1.14 6.05 -7.42
C LEU A 50 0.91 5.14 -6.21
N VAL A 51 0.67 5.71 -5.03
CA VAL A 51 0.33 4.97 -3.80
C VAL A 51 -0.93 4.14 -4.03
N GLY A 52 -2.00 4.76 -4.52
CA GLY A 52 -3.26 4.05 -4.78
C GLY A 52 -3.10 2.90 -5.79
N LEU A 53 -2.31 3.11 -6.85
CA LEU A 53 -2.03 2.09 -7.86
C LEU A 53 -1.19 0.94 -7.31
N CYS A 54 -0.10 1.24 -6.59
CA CYS A 54 0.77 0.24 -5.99
C CYS A 54 0.03 -0.64 -4.97
N GLU A 55 -0.79 -0.02 -4.11
CA GLU A 55 -1.62 -0.76 -3.15
C GLU A 55 -2.64 -1.65 -3.86
N LEU A 56 -3.35 -1.13 -4.87
CA LEU A 56 -4.36 -1.90 -5.58
C LEU A 56 -3.75 -3.11 -6.32
N VAL A 57 -2.72 -2.86 -7.15
CA VAL A 57 -2.07 -3.91 -7.94
C VAL A 57 -1.39 -4.92 -7.04
N GLY A 58 -0.68 -4.45 -6.01
CA GLY A 58 -0.03 -5.33 -5.03
C GLY A 58 -1.03 -6.17 -4.26
N GLY A 59 -2.12 -5.58 -3.77
CA GLY A 59 -3.17 -6.28 -3.02
C GLY A 59 -3.83 -7.36 -3.86
N ILE A 60 -4.17 -7.06 -5.12
CA ILE A 60 -4.70 -8.05 -6.08
C ILE A 60 -3.70 -9.19 -6.27
N GLY A 61 -2.42 -8.88 -6.49
CA GLY A 61 -1.36 -9.86 -6.67
C GLY A 61 -1.18 -10.80 -5.47
N VAL A 62 -1.28 -10.28 -4.25
CA VAL A 62 -1.25 -11.08 -3.01
C VAL A 62 -2.48 -11.98 -2.88
N VAL A 63 -3.67 -11.45 -3.16
CA VAL A 63 -4.94 -12.21 -3.07
C VAL A 63 -4.99 -13.34 -4.10
N ILE A 64 -4.69 -13.06 -5.37
CA ILE A 64 -4.60 -14.07 -6.43
C ILE A 64 -3.52 -15.10 -6.08
N GLY A 65 -2.40 -14.64 -5.50
CA GLY A 65 -1.28 -15.48 -5.11
C GLY A 65 -0.34 -15.84 -6.26
N PHE A 66 -0.35 -15.08 -7.35
CA PHE A 66 0.54 -15.33 -8.49
C PHE A 66 1.02 -14.03 -9.16
N PRO A 67 2.35 -13.77 -9.20
CA PRO A 67 3.40 -14.33 -8.35
C PRO A 67 3.34 -13.77 -6.91
N VAL A 68 2.99 -14.62 -5.92
CA VAL A 68 2.81 -14.19 -4.52
C VAL A 68 4.06 -13.59 -3.88
N VAL A 69 5.25 -14.13 -4.17
CA VAL A 69 6.51 -13.67 -3.56
C VAL A 69 6.82 -12.24 -4.01
N LEU A 70 6.69 -11.97 -5.32
CA LEU A 70 6.98 -10.66 -5.88
C LEU A 70 6.10 -9.58 -5.25
N PHE A 71 4.78 -9.76 -5.28
CA PHE A 71 3.85 -8.76 -4.76
C PHE A 71 3.93 -8.61 -3.24
N SER A 72 4.11 -9.70 -2.50
CA SER A 72 4.28 -9.65 -1.04
C SER A 72 5.56 -8.90 -0.64
N VAL A 73 6.68 -9.15 -1.34
CA VAL A 73 7.96 -8.49 -1.04
C VAL A 73 7.89 -7.01 -1.40
N LEU A 74 7.35 -6.67 -2.57
CA LEU A 74 7.22 -5.27 -3.00
C LEU A 74 6.31 -4.47 -2.05
N LEU A 75 5.15 -5.01 -1.67
CA LEU A 75 4.28 -4.36 -0.68
C LEU A 75 4.92 -4.30 0.72
N GLY A 76 5.66 -5.33 1.13
CA GLY A 76 6.38 -5.32 2.39
C GLY A 76 7.43 -4.21 2.46
N ILE A 77 8.28 -4.09 1.43
CA ILE A 77 9.27 -3.02 1.31
C ILE A 77 8.56 -1.65 1.27
N TRP A 78 7.46 -1.55 0.51
CA TRP A 78 6.66 -0.34 0.45
C TRP A 78 6.15 0.11 1.82
N CYS A 79 5.63 -0.79 2.64
CA CYS A 79 5.19 -0.48 4.01
C CYS A 79 6.34 0.02 4.89
N LEU A 80 7.51 -0.60 4.80
CA LEU A 80 8.70 -0.16 5.55
C LEU A 80 9.13 1.25 5.13
N VAL A 81 9.19 1.52 3.83
CA VAL A 81 9.59 2.83 3.29
C VAL A 81 8.59 3.92 3.70
N THR A 82 7.30 3.68 3.47
CA THR A 82 6.25 4.66 3.80
C THR A 82 6.11 4.88 5.30
N GLY A 83 6.24 3.83 6.10
CA GLY A 83 6.29 3.93 7.57
C GLY A 83 7.46 4.78 8.05
N TYR A 84 8.67 4.54 7.52
CA TYR A 84 9.85 5.34 7.84
C TYR A 84 9.68 6.80 7.40
N VAL A 85 9.27 7.06 6.15
CA VAL A 85 9.10 8.42 5.63
C VAL A 85 8.05 9.21 6.42
N GLY A 86 6.97 8.55 6.83
CA GLY A 86 5.90 9.15 7.62
C GLY A 86 6.33 9.56 9.03
N HIS A 87 7.22 8.80 9.67
CA HIS A 87 7.55 8.95 11.10
C HIS A 87 9.00 9.37 11.38
N ARG A 88 9.86 9.54 10.36
CA ARG A 88 11.30 9.88 10.55
C ARG A 88 11.57 11.19 11.30
N LYS A 89 10.57 12.05 11.47
CA LYS A 89 10.66 13.33 12.20
C LYS A 89 9.91 13.30 13.54
N ASP A 90 9.31 12.17 13.88
CA ASP A 90 8.58 12.01 15.14
C ASP A 90 9.63 11.84 16.24
N VAL A 91 9.85 12.91 16.98
CA VAL A 91 10.56 12.91 18.25
C VAL A 91 9.50 12.84 19.33
N ASN A 92 9.41 11.71 20.03
CA ASN A 92 8.62 11.61 21.26
C ASN A 92 8.99 12.72 22.24
#